data_AF-A0A6A5TLV0-F1
#
_entry.id   AF-A0A6A5TLV0-F1
#
_cell.length_a   1.000
_cell.length_b   1.000
_cell.length_c   1.000
_cell.angle_alpha   90.00
_cell.angle_beta   90.00
_cell.angle_gamma   90.00
#
_symmetry.space_group_name_H-M   'P 1'
#
loop_
_entity.id
_entity.type
_entity.pdbx_description
1 polymer ?
#
loop_
_entity_poly.entity_id
_entity_poly.type
_entity_poly.pdbx_seq_one_letter_code
_entity_poly.pdbx_strand_id
1 'polypeptide(L)'
;MMRKGGGETASNVAVQPIIYRQYIVDRNGKGLNREQLLVLQRRLKEYCDTRGDANYAYKVDTCKRTSRWNRAWTREGSRGYLSRTRDDKPAPAPLSAVEQFLAALGKRLVSEPHPENSPLREVGYSNSAHRRLREHRTHADNTNFLLTLIHSICEVGFGDIFHIDQYVISLLDMPSQAVIMEIILTRLVSGYGGSRFGLSFHDSGQSNHSALKVVVRLPRCDLKGGNNRGDLKMNPEARVCFIRRVLLLGMTVMRPLLRGLLVVGCFGVGHLQMVVSEDPFGFLFY
;
A
#
# COMPACT_ATOMS: atom_id res chain seq x y z
N MET A 1 -33.21 44.83 -13.28
CA MET A 1 -32.06 44.69 -12.34
C MET A 1 -32.27 43.41 -11.54
N MET A 2 -31.87 42.26 -12.11
CA MET A 2 -32.07 40.94 -11.51
C MET A 2 -30.81 40.52 -10.75
N ARG A 3 -30.96 40.20 -9.45
CA ARG A 3 -29.90 39.66 -8.61
C ARG A 3 -29.46 38.29 -9.16
N LYS A 4 -28.19 38.18 -9.54
CA LYS A 4 -27.54 36.89 -9.81
C LYS A 4 -27.53 36.09 -8.49
N GLY A 5 -28.33 35.02 -8.44
CA GLY A 5 -28.20 34.00 -7.40
C GLY A 5 -26.81 33.38 -7.51
N GLY A 6 -26.06 33.45 -6.41
CA GLY A 6 -24.77 32.77 -6.30
C GLY A 6 -24.98 31.28 -6.47
N GLY A 7 -24.43 30.74 -7.56
CA GLY A 7 -24.27 29.30 -7.71
C GLY A 7 -23.23 28.82 -6.71
N GLU A 8 -23.66 28.39 -5.53
CA GLU A 8 -22.89 27.43 -4.74
C GLU A 8 -22.84 26.14 -5.55
N THR A 9 -21.77 25.97 -6.33
CA THR A 9 -21.47 24.72 -6.99
C THR A 9 -21.14 23.69 -5.92
N ALA A 10 -22.12 22.82 -5.69
CA ALA A 10 -21.96 21.61 -4.90
C ALA A 10 -20.77 20.79 -5.41
N SER A 11 -19.69 20.76 -4.63
CA SER A 11 -18.74 19.65 -4.65
C SER A 11 -18.24 19.33 -3.24
N ASN A 12 -19.18 19.31 -2.27
CA ASN A 12 -18.96 18.69 -0.96
C ASN A 12 -19.01 17.16 -1.11
N VAL A 13 -18.15 16.57 -1.95
CA VAL A 13 -17.89 15.14 -1.84
C VAL A 13 -17.16 14.97 -0.51
N ALA A 14 -17.82 14.35 0.46
CA ALA A 14 -17.22 14.03 1.74
C ALA A 14 -15.95 13.21 1.49
N VAL A 15 -14.80 13.84 1.72
CA VAL A 15 -13.48 13.25 1.57
C VAL A 15 -13.29 12.35 2.79
N GLN A 16 -13.58 11.05 2.65
CA GLN A 16 -13.34 10.07 3.71
C GLN A 16 -11.90 9.55 3.59
N PRO A 17 -11.04 9.80 4.58
CA PRO A 17 -9.70 9.24 4.59
C PRO A 17 -9.75 7.73 4.82
N ILE A 18 -8.86 7.03 4.13
CA ILE A 18 -8.82 5.57 4.11
C ILE A 18 -7.39 5.06 4.22
N ILE A 19 -7.29 3.82 4.72
CA ILE A 19 -6.15 2.96 4.44
C ILE A 19 -6.58 1.96 3.37
N TYR A 20 -5.76 1.82 2.34
CA TYR A 20 -5.92 0.81 1.31
C TYR A 20 -4.74 -0.17 1.31
N ARG A 21 -4.97 -1.32 0.68
CA ARG A 21 -3.97 -2.34 0.41
C ARG A 21 -4.06 -2.78 -1.03
N GLN A 22 -2.91 -3.06 -1.63
CA GLN A 22 -2.81 -3.52 -3.01
C GLN A 22 -1.94 -4.76 -3.09
N TYR A 23 -2.26 -5.66 -4.02
CA TYR A 23 -1.51 -6.86 -4.32
C TYR A 23 -1.24 -6.98 -5.82
N ILE A 24 -0.13 -7.60 -6.18
CA ILE A 24 0.09 -8.09 -7.56
C ILE A 24 -0.25 -9.58 -7.58
N VAL A 25 -1.34 -9.94 -8.25
CA VAL A 25 -1.90 -11.30 -8.26
C VAL A 25 -2.43 -11.71 -9.62
N ASP A 26 -2.54 -13.00 -9.85
CA ASP A 26 -3.26 -13.59 -10.98
C ASP A 26 -4.78 -13.56 -10.76
N ARG A 27 -5.54 -14.06 -11.74
CA ARG A 27 -7.01 -14.18 -11.67
C ARG A 27 -7.55 -15.01 -10.48
N ASN A 28 -6.71 -15.82 -9.84
CA ASN A 28 -7.07 -16.67 -8.71
C ASN A 28 -6.63 -16.06 -7.37
N GLY A 29 -6.08 -14.84 -7.37
CA GLY A 29 -5.55 -14.18 -6.18
C GLY A 29 -4.18 -14.71 -5.73
N LYS A 30 -3.47 -15.47 -6.58
CA LYS A 30 -2.11 -15.96 -6.30
C LYS A 30 -1.06 -14.98 -6.80
N GLY A 31 0.00 -14.79 -6.02
CA GLY A 31 1.14 -13.99 -6.42
C GLY A 31 2.05 -14.73 -7.41
N LEU A 32 3.18 -14.10 -7.75
CA LEU A 32 4.22 -14.75 -8.55
C LEU A 32 4.79 -15.97 -7.81
N ASN A 33 4.94 -17.08 -8.52
CA ASN A 33 5.64 -18.26 -8.03
C ASN A 33 7.17 -18.04 -8.02
N ARG A 34 7.93 -19.03 -7.52
CA ARG A 34 9.40 -18.92 -7.40
C ARG A 34 10.09 -18.63 -8.74
N GLU A 35 9.73 -19.33 -9.81
CA GLU A 35 10.33 -19.17 -11.13
C GLU A 35 10.06 -17.79 -11.72
N GLN A 36 8.81 -17.34 -11.61
CA GLN A 36 8.39 -16.00 -12.05
C GLN A 36 9.08 -14.90 -11.25
N LEU A 37 9.29 -15.09 -9.94
CA LEU A 37 10.04 -14.15 -9.11
C LEU A 37 11.54 -14.10 -9.47
N LEU A 38 12.16 -15.21 -9.87
CA LEU A 38 13.53 -15.24 -10.40
C LEU A 38 13.63 -14.48 -11.73
N VAL A 39 12.64 -14.65 -12.61
CA VAL A 39 12.54 -13.87 -13.85
C VAL A 39 12.38 -12.39 -13.52
N LEU A 40 11.45 -12.03 -12.62
CA LEU A 40 11.25 -10.65 -12.17
C LEU A 40 12.55 -10.05 -11.63
N GLN A 41 13.30 -10.78 -10.78
CA GLN A 41 14.56 -10.30 -10.22
C GLN A 41 15.58 -9.96 -11.32
N ARG A 42 15.71 -10.82 -12.33
CA ARG A 42 16.61 -10.61 -13.48
C ARG A 42 16.17 -9.41 -14.32
N ARG A 43 14.88 -9.38 -14.67
CA ARG A 43 14.26 -8.34 -15.49
C ARG A 43 14.31 -6.96 -14.84
N LEU A 44 14.23 -6.89 -13.51
CA LEU A 44 14.36 -5.65 -12.77
C LEU A 44 15.81 -5.14 -12.79
N LYS A 45 16.81 -6.03 -12.69
CA LYS A 45 18.23 -5.68 -12.87
C LYS A 45 18.53 -5.19 -14.28
N GLU A 46 18.05 -5.91 -15.30
CA GLU A 46 18.18 -5.50 -16.71
C GLU A 46 17.55 -4.14 -16.98
N TYR A 47 16.39 -3.85 -16.38
CA TYR A 47 15.77 -2.53 -16.49
C TYR A 47 16.63 -1.43 -15.85
N CYS A 48 17.24 -1.68 -14.70
CA CYS A 48 18.07 -0.69 -14.00
C CYS A 48 19.42 -0.44 -14.69
N ASP A 49 19.91 -1.37 -15.50
CA ASP A 49 21.13 -1.20 -16.27
C ASP A 49 20.92 -0.21 -17.43
N THR A 50 21.48 0.99 -17.29
CA THR A 50 21.38 2.07 -18.28
C THR A 50 22.11 1.77 -19.58
N ARG A 51 23.05 0.82 -19.56
CA ARG A 51 23.84 0.38 -20.72
C ARG A 51 23.31 -0.92 -21.34
N GLY A 52 22.28 -1.51 -20.74
CA GLY A 52 21.65 -2.75 -21.18
C GLY A 52 20.68 -2.58 -22.36
N ASP A 53 19.72 -3.50 -22.46
CA ASP A 53 18.74 -3.50 -23.55
C ASP A 53 17.74 -2.34 -23.47
N ALA A 54 18.03 -1.27 -24.21
CA ALA A 54 17.15 -0.10 -24.32
C ALA A 54 15.78 -0.42 -24.92
N ASN A 55 15.63 -1.47 -25.74
CA ASN A 55 14.33 -1.86 -26.28
C ASN A 55 13.45 -2.49 -25.20
N TYR A 56 14.05 -3.33 -24.35
CA TYR A 56 13.35 -3.88 -23.20
C TYR A 56 12.92 -2.79 -22.23
N ALA A 57 13.84 -1.88 -21.85
CA ALA A 57 13.50 -0.76 -20.98
C ALA A 57 12.37 0.11 -21.55
N TYR A 58 12.41 0.38 -22.87
CA TYR A 58 11.37 1.18 -23.53
C TYR A 58 10.00 0.49 -23.51
N LYS A 59 9.95 -0.83 -23.69
CA LYS A 59 8.70 -1.61 -23.55
C LYS A 59 8.13 -1.49 -22.15
N VAL A 60 8.96 -1.61 -21.12
CA VAL A 60 8.52 -1.46 -19.72
C VAL A 60 7.97 -0.05 -19.48
N ASP A 61 8.68 0.98 -19.93
CA ASP A 61 8.28 2.37 -19.73
C ASP A 61 7.01 2.78 -20.49
N THR A 62 6.63 2.05 -21.55
CA THR A 62 5.48 2.41 -22.41
C THR A 62 4.29 1.45 -22.32
N CYS A 63 4.40 0.32 -21.61
CA CYS A 63 3.34 -0.69 -21.60
C CYS A 63 2.02 -0.21 -20.97
N LYS A 64 2.07 0.55 -19.86
CA LYS A 64 0.88 1.03 -19.15
C LYS A 64 0.91 2.55 -18.87
N ARG A 65 2.07 3.22 -18.99
CA ARG A 65 2.17 4.66 -18.75
C ARG A 65 1.47 5.44 -19.86
N THR A 66 0.66 6.42 -19.47
CA THR A 66 0.00 7.36 -20.40
C THR A 66 0.88 8.57 -20.73
N SER A 67 2.01 8.75 -20.02
CA SER A 67 2.95 9.84 -20.25
C SER A 67 3.70 9.69 -21.58
N ARG A 68 4.04 10.80 -22.25
CA ARG A 68 4.84 10.85 -23.50
C ARG A 68 6.30 10.39 -23.29
N TRP A 69 6.52 9.13 -22.91
CA TRP A 69 7.85 8.53 -22.86
C TRP A 69 8.31 8.17 -24.28
N ASN A 70 9.56 8.47 -24.63
CA ASN A 70 10.08 8.22 -25.97
C ASN A 70 11.31 7.32 -25.96
N ARG A 71 11.62 6.77 -27.15
CA ARG A 71 12.71 5.81 -27.33
C ARG A 71 14.10 6.44 -27.25
N ALA A 72 14.25 7.71 -27.62
CA ALA A 72 15.53 8.41 -27.59
C ALA A 72 16.04 8.53 -26.15
N TRP A 73 15.21 9.01 -25.23
CA TRP A 73 15.55 9.10 -23.80
C TRP A 73 15.96 7.76 -23.20
N THR A 74 15.27 6.67 -23.57
CA THR A 74 15.62 5.33 -23.06
C THR A 74 17.00 4.88 -23.54
N ARG A 75 17.35 5.18 -24.81
CA ARG A 75 18.67 4.89 -25.40
C ARG A 75 19.79 5.72 -24.76
N GLU A 76 19.49 6.93 -24.33
CA GLU A 76 20.41 7.80 -23.61
C GLU A 76 20.60 7.38 -22.13
N GLY A 77 19.84 6.38 -21.68
CA GLY A 77 19.97 5.78 -20.35
C GLY A 77 18.90 6.23 -19.34
N SER A 78 17.93 7.06 -19.74
CA SER A 78 16.80 7.43 -18.88
C SER A 78 15.88 6.23 -18.65
N ARG A 79 15.19 6.20 -17.50
CA ARG A 79 14.28 5.11 -17.11
C ARG A 79 13.01 5.70 -16.50
N GLY A 80 11.87 5.51 -17.15
CA GLY A 80 10.62 6.23 -16.84
C GLY A 80 10.14 6.10 -15.41
N TYR A 81 10.41 4.96 -14.76
CA TYR A 81 10.05 4.71 -13.37
C TYR A 81 11.11 5.16 -12.36
N LEU A 82 12.34 5.45 -12.79
CA LEU A 82 13.45 5.82 -11.90
C LEU A 82 13.89 7.28 -12.07
N SER A 83 13.52 7.92 -13.17
CA SER A 83 13.79 9.32 -13.46
C SER A 83 12.70 10.21 -12.87
N ARG A 84 13.09 11.33 -12.24
CA ARG A 84 12.15 12.31 -11.68
C ARG A 84 11.50 13.18 -12.75
N THR A 85 12.25 13.48 -13.80
CA THR A 85 11.79 14.19 -14.98
C THR A 85 12.16 13.44 -16.25
N ARG A 86 11.67 13.92 -17.39
CA ARG A 86 11.74 13.22 -18.69
C ARG A 86 13.16 13.09 -19.23
N ASP A 87 14.06 13.97 -18.82
CA ASP A 87 15.44 14.05 -19.31
C ASP A 87 16.47 13.65 -18.24
N ASP A 88 16.02 13.17 -17.08
CA ASP A 88 16.91 12.80 -15.99
C ASP A 88 17.43 11.37 -16.12
N LYS A 89 18.70 11.18 -15.76
CA LYS A 89 19.23 9.86 -15.39
C LYS A 89 18.45 9.30 -14.19
N PRO A 90 18.43 7.96 -14.01
CA PRO A 90 17.82 7.34 -12.84
C PRO A 90 18.26 8.02 -11.55
N ALA A 91 17.31 8.43 -10.72
CA ALA A 91 17.60 9.10 -9.46
C ALA A 91 18.14 8.09 -8.41
N PRO A 92 19.05 8.50 -7.53
CA PRO A 92 19.65 7.59 -6.53
C PRO A 92 18.64 6.93 -5.60
N ALA A 93 17.59 7.65 -5.17
CA ALA A 93 16.63 7.13 -4.20
C ALA A 93 15.74 5.99 -4.78
N PRO A 94 15.13 6.12 -5.98
CA PRO A 94 14.46 5.00 -6.63
C PRO A 94 15.37 3.79 -6.87
N LEU A 95 16.62 4.02 -7.31
CA LEU A 95 17.59 2.94 -7.50
C LEU A 95 17.88 2.19 -6.19
N SER A 96 18.18 2.91 -5.11
CA SER A 96 18.43 2.30 -3.80
C SER A 96 17.23 1.49 -3.31
N ALA A 97 16.01 1.93 -3.55
CA ALA A 97 14.82 1.15 -3.19
C ALA A 97 14.65 -0.12 -4.03
N VAL A 98 14.98 -0.07 -5.32
CA VAL A 98 15.01 -1.29 -6.16
C VAL A 98 16.08 -2.26 -5.66
N GLU A 99 17.26 -1.79 -5.27
CA GLU A 99 18.32 -2.62 -4.69
C GLU A 99 17.90 -3.27 -3.37
N GLN A 100 17.30 -2.50 -2.47
CA GLN A 100 16.75 -3.01 -1.21
C GLN A 100 15.69 -4.08 -1.45
N PHE A 101 14.78 -3.83 -2.40
CA PHE A 101 13.77 -4.80 -2.82
C PHE A 101 14.40 -6.07 -3.38
N LEU A 102 15.40 -5.96 -4.27
CA LEU A 102 16.10 -7.10 -4.84
C LEU A 102 16.80 -7.96 -3.78
N ALA A 103 17.40 -7.32 -2.77
CA ALA A 103 18.02 -8.01 -1.64
C ALA A 103 16.97 -8.75 -0.79
N ALA A 104 15.85 -8.10 -0.48
CA ALA A 104 14.76 -8.70 0.27
C ALA A 104 14.10 -9.86 -0.49
N LEU A 105 13.92 -9.71 -1.80
CA LEU A 105 13.42 -10.75 -2.69
C LEU A 105 14.35 -11.96 -2.73
N GLY A 106 15.67 -11.74 -2.77
CA GLY A 106 16.66 -12.82 -2.66
C GLY A 106 16.49 -13.63 -1.38
N LYS A 107 16.35 -12.95 -0.23
CA LYS A 107 16.09 -13.61 1.06
C LYS A 107 14.76 -14.39 1.06
N ARG A 108 13.72 -13.85 0.41
CA ARG A 108 12.43 -14.54 0.26
C ARG A 108 12.56 -15.82 -0.56
N LEU A 109 13.26 -15.78 -1.69
CA LEU A 109 13.39 -16.94 -2.58
C LEU A 109 14.09 -18.13 -1.93
N VAL A 110 14.93 -17.88 -0.92
CA VAL A 110 15.56 -18.93 -0.09
C VAL A 110 14.60 -19.43 0.99
N SER A 111 13.88 -18.53 1.66
CA SER A 111 13.12 -18.87 2.88
C SER A 111 11.68 -19.30 2.65
N GLU A 112 11.05 -18.96 1.52
CA GLU A 112 9.62 -19.18 1.28
C GLU A 112 9.42 -20.25 0.21
N PRO A 113 8.96 -21.48 0.54
CA PRO A 113 8.76 -22.54 -0.45
C PRO A 113 7.62 -22.23 -1.44
N HIS A 114 6.57 -21.53 -0.99
CA HIS A 114 5.38 -21.22 -1.78
C HIS A 114 5.11 -19.71 -1.86
N PRO A 115 5.97 -18.94 -2.54
CA PRO A 115 5.85 -17.49 -2.57
C PRO A 115 4.55 -16.98 -3.20
N GLU A 116 3.91 -17.76 -4.08
CA GLU A 116 2.63 -17.45 -4.70
C GLU A 116 1.48 -17.31 -3.68
N ASN A 117 1.61 -17.91 -2.49
CA ASN A 117 0.62 -17.76 -1.40
C ASN A 117 0.76 -16.44 -0.64
N SER A 118 1.87 -15.72 -0.86
CA SER A 118 2.19 -14.46 -0.19
C SER A 118 2.48 -13.36 -1.22
N PRO A 119 1.46 -12.84 -1.94
CA PRO A 119 1.67 -11.87 -3.01
C PRO A 119 2.47 -10.63 -2.59
N LEU A 120 3.15 -9.99 -3.54
CA LEU A 120 3.79 -8.69 -3.32
C LEU A 120 2.71 -7.65 -3.03
N ARG A 121 2.97 -6.74 -2.09
CA ARG A 121 1.92 -5.87 -1.55
C ARG A 121 2.39 -4.48 -1.16
N GLU A 122 1.46 -3.55 -1.23
CA GLU A 122 1.59 -2.19 -0.71
C GLU A 122 0.44 -1.92 0.26
N VAL A 123 0.73 -1.19 1.33
CA VAL A 123 -0.27 -0.49 2.14
C VAL A 123 -0.03 0.99 1.99
N GLY A 124 -1.11 1.75 1.83
CA GLY A 124 -1.02 3.19 1.70
C GLY A 124 -2.24 3.92 2.22
N TYR A 125 -2.06 5.21 2.42
CA TYR A 125 -3.10 6.14 2.82
C TYR A 125 -3.65 6.96 1.64
N SER A 126 -4.93 7.29 1.68
CA SER A 126 -5.51 8.29 0.78
C SER A 126 -6.67 9.02 1.43
N ASN A 127 -6.88 10.27 1.03
CA ASN A 127 -8.11 11.02 1.33
C ASN A 127 -9.23 10.76 0.29
N SER A 128 -8.91 10.13 -0.84
CA SER A 128 -9.87 9.81 -1.90
C SER A 128 -9.62 8.42 -2.46
N ALA A 129 -10.38 7.44 -1.93
CA ALA A 129 -10.29 6.05 -2.32
C ALA A 129 -10.40 5.86 -3.84
N HIS A 130 -11.49 6.35 -4.43
CA HIS A 130 -11.76 6.17 -5.86
C HIS A 130 -10.67 6.76 -6.75
N ARG A 131 -10.17 7.94 -6.41
CA ARG A 131 -9.10 8.58 -7.17
C ARG A 131 -7.80 7.77 -7.05
N ARG A 132 -7.37 7.47 -5.82
CA ARG A 132 -6.07 6.82 -5.59
C ARG A 132 -6.02 5.40 -6.13
N LEU A 133 -7.08 4.62 -5.95
CA LEU A 133 -7.14 3.27 -6.51
C LEU A 133 -7.14 3.30 -8.04
N ARG A 134 -7.84 4.26 -8.66
CA ARG A 134 -7.79 4.45 -10.11
C ARG A 134 -6.38 4.81 -10.58
N GLU A 135 -5.73 5.77 -9.93
CA GLU A 135 -4.36 6.20 -10.26
C GLU A 135 -3.40 5.01 -10.30
N HIS A 136 -3.41 4.15 -9.28
CA HIS A 136 -2.57 2.95 -9.24
C HIS A 136 -2.90 1.95 -10.35
N ARG A 137 -4.19 1.74 -10.65
CA ARG A 137 -4.62 0.83 -11.71
C ARG A 137 -4.20 1.31 -13.10
N THR A 138 -4.26 2.62 -13.33
CA THR A 138 -3.94 3.22 -14.63
C THR A 138 -2.50 3.72 -14.73
N HIS A 139 -1.66 3.46 -13.72
CA HIS A 139 -0.26 3.90 -13.66
C HIS A 139 -0.13 5.42 -13.91
N ALA A 140 -1.04 6.19 -13.31
CA ALA A 140 -1.02 7.63 -13.42
C ALA A 140 0.23 8.21 -12.71
N ASP A 141 0.62 9.43 -13.09
CA ASP A 141 1.78 10.10 -12.49
C ASP A 141 1.58 10.27 -10.97
N ASN A 142 2.66 10.13 -10.18
CA ASN A 142 2.70 10.20 -8.70
C ASN A 142 2.09 9.00 -7.92
N THR A 143 2.05 7.81 -8.53
CA THR A 143 1.80 6.55 -7.80
C THR A 143 3.08 6.00 -7.17
N ASN A 144 2.93 4.92 -6.41
CA ASN A 144 4.08 4.18 -5.90
C ASN A 144 4.87 3.59 -7.09
N PHE A 145 6.05 4.16 -7.36
CA PHE A 145 6.82 3.81 -8.55
C PHE A 145 7.18 2.31 -8.55
N LEU A 146 7.53 1.73 -7.39
CA LEU A 146 7.98 0.34 -7.28
C LEU A 146 6.85 -0.63 -7.61
N LEU A 147 5.63 -0.37 -7.09
CA LEU A 147 4.43 -1.13 -7.43
C LEU A 147 4.17 -1.11 -8.95
N THR A 148 4.15 0.09 -9.54
CA THR A 148 3.85 0.25 -10.97
C THR A 148 4.95 -0.28 -11.90
N LEU A 149 6.22 -0.17 -11.48
CA LEU A 149 7.37 -0.72 -12.20
C LEU A 149 7.31 -2.26 -12.22
N ILE A 150 7.10 -2.88 -11.06
CA ILE A 150 7.01 -4.34 -10.97
C ILE A 150 5.81 -4.85 -11.78
N HIS A 151 4.66 -4.18 -11.68
CA HIS A 151 3.48 -4.53 -12.49
C HIS A 151 3.77 -4.42 -14.00
N SER A 152 4.47 -3.38 -14.43
CA SER A 152 4.87 -3.20 -15.85
C SER A 152 5.84 -4.27 -16.33
N ILE A 153 6.80 -4.69 -15.49
CA ILE A 153 7.69 -5.79 -15.82
C ILE A 153 6.92 -7.12 -15.89
N CYS A 154 5.95 -7.34 -15.01
CA CYS A 154 5.10 -8.52 -15.08
C CYS A 154 4.29 -8.54 -16.37
N GLU A 155 3.73 -7.40 -16.78
CA GLU A 155 3.01 -7.27 -18.04
C GLU A 155 3.90 -7.61 -19.25
N VAL A 156 5.11 -7.02 -19.32
CA VAL A 156 6.03 -7.25 -20.44
C VAL A 156 6.57 -8.68 -20.45
N GLY A 157 6.80 -9.27 -19.28
CA GLY A 157 7.40 -10.60 -19.15
C GLY A 157 6.41 -11.76 -19.22
N PHE A 158 5.17 -11.56 -18.76
CA PHE A 158 4.18 -12.62 -18.57
C PHE A 158 2.83 -12.31 -19.23
N GLY A 159 2.65 -11.13 -19.85
CA GLY A 159 1.38 -10.67 -20.40
C GLY A 159 0.39 -10.24 -19.32
N ASP A 160 -0.90 -10.21 -19.67
CA ASP A 160 -2.03 -9.79 -18.82
C ASP A 160 -2.42 -10.85 -17.74
N ILE A 161 -1.47 -11.67 -17.29
CA ILE A 161 -1.72 -12.69 -16.25
C ILE A 161 -1.91 -12.03 -14.88
N PHE A 162 -1.05 -11.05 -14.57
CA PHE A 162 -1.01 -10.40 -13.26
C PHE A 162 -1.70 -9.04 -13.34
N HIS A 163 -2.47 -8.72 -12.31
CA HIS A 163 -3.13 -7.43 -12.15
C HIS A 163 -2.96 -6.90 -10.72
N ILE A 164 -3.26 -5.61 -10.55
CA ILE A 164 -3.28 -4.96 -9.24
C ILE A 164 -4.66 -5.18 -8.61
N ASP A 165 -4.72 -6.02 -7.57
CA ASP A 165 -5.92 -6.26 -6.78
C ASP A 165 -5.96 -5.34 -5.55
N GLN A 166 -7.06 -4.65 -5.34
CA GLN A 166 -7.13 -3.42 -4.54
C GLN A 166 -8.26 -3.45 -3.51
N TYR A 167 -7.94 -3.14 -2.25
CA TYR A 167 -8.89 -3.19 -1.14
C TYR A 167 -8.82 -1.93 -0.29
N VAL A 168 -9.97 -1.39 0.11
CA VAL A 168 -10.07 -0.45 1.23
C VAL A 168 -10.17 -1.29 2.51
N ILE A 169 -9.22 -1.10 3.43
CA ILE A 169 -9.12 -1.92 4.65
C ILE A 169 -9.52 -1.16 5.91
N SER A 170 -9.49 0.17 5.89
CA SER A 170 -10.00 1.00 6.99
C SER A 170 -10.53 2.32 6.47
N LEU A 171 -11.65 2.77 7.03
CA LEU A 171 -12.10 4.16 6.98
C LEU A 171 -11.58 4.86 8.24
N LEU A 172 -11.16 6.11 8.12
CA LEU A 172 -10.52 6.86 9.19
C LEU A 172 -11.29 8.14 9.49
N ASP A 173 -11.64 8.34 10.75
CA ASP A 173 -12.41 9.50 11.18
C ASP A 173 -11.50 10.61 11.74
N MET A 174 -10.28 10.27 12.16
CA MET A 174 -9.32 11.22 12.71
C MET A 174 -8.01 11.23 11.92
N PRO A 175 -7.39 12.40 11.68
CA PRO A 175 -6.11 12.48 10.99
C PRO A 175 -4.98 11.70 11.68
N SER A 176 -4.97 11.68 13.02
CA SER A 176 -4.00 10.91 13.81
C SER A 176 -4.09 9.40 13.56
N GLN A 177 -5.29 8.88 13.28
CA GLN A 177 -5.48 7.48 12.92
C GLN A 177 -4.79 7.16 11.59
N ALA A 178 -4.73 8.09 10.64
CA ALA A 178 -4.11 7.84 9.34
C ALA A 178 -2.64 7.44 9.45
N VAL A 179 -1.86 8.23 10.20
CA VAL A 179 -0.42 7.98 10.40
C VAL A 179 -0.20 6.66 11.12
N ILE A 180 -0.88 6.48 12.26
CA ILE A 180 -0.70 5.29 13.11
C ILE A 180 -1.14 4.02 12.37
N MET A 181 -2.30 4.06 11.71
CA MET A 181 -2.84 2.89 11.00
C MET A 181 -1.98 2.52 9.80
N GLU A 182 -1.48 3.50 9.04
CA GLU A 182 -0.59 3.21 7.91
C GLU A 182 0.70 2.53 8.39
N ILE A 183 1.32 3.02 9.47
CA ILE A 183 2.52 2.42 10.06
C ILE A 183 2.24 0.99 10.55
N ILE A 184 1.21 0.82 11.39
CA ILE A 184 0.87 -0.48 11.99
C ILE A 184 0.55 -1.49 10.90
N LEU A 185 -0.32 -1.15 9.95
CA LEU A 185 -0.73 -2.09 8.91
C LEU A 185 0.41 -2.40 7.96
N THR A 186 1.26 -1.44 7.61
CA THR A 186 2.45 -1.71 6.78
C THR A 186 3.42 -2.64 7.48
N ARG A 187 3.64 -2.47 8.80
CA ARG A 187 4.46 -3.38 9.61
C ARG A 187 3.86 -4.79 9.67
N LEU A 188 2.57 -4.90 10.02
CA LEU A 188 1.88 -6.18 10.18
C LEU A 188 1.92 -7.04 8.92
N VAL A 189 1.80 -6.42 7.74
CA VAL A 189 1.82 -7.16 6.48
C VAL A 189 3.21 -7.30 5.87
N SER A 190 4.26 -6.77 6.51
CA SER A 190 5.60 -6.63 5.92
C SER A 190 5.53 -5.94 4.54
N GLY A 191 4.98 -4.73 4.53
CA GLY A 191 4.68 -3.95 3.32
C GLY A 191 5.81 -3.02 2.84
N TYR A 192 6.88 -2.83 3.61
CA TYR A 192 8.02 -1.97 3.23
C TYR A 192 8.88 -2.58 2.11
N GLY A 193 9.44 -1.76 1.22
CA GLY A 193 10.29 -2.21 0.11
C GLY A 193 11.49 -3.06 0.54
N GLY A 194 12.07 -2.79 1.71
CA GLY A 194 13.17 -3.59 2.28
C GLY A 194 12.75 -4.91 2.94
N SER A 195 11.45 -5.21 2.97
CA SER A 195 10.91 -6.46 3.52
C SER A 195 10.61 -7.47 2.41
N ARG A 196 10.47 -8.76 2.77
CA ARG A 196 10.34 -9.87 1.82
C ARG A 196 9.15 -9.76 0.86
N PHE A 197 8.10 -9.01 1.23
CA PHE A 197 6.83 -8.96 0.51
C PHE A 197 6.42 -7.55 0.06
N GLY A 198 7.13 -6.53 0.52
CA GLY A 198 6.65 -5.17 0.52
C GLY A 198 7.06 -4.35 -0.69
N LEU A 199 6.19 -3.43 -1.07
CA LEU A 199 6.36 -2.50 -2.19
C LEU A 199 6.27 -1.03 -1.76
N SER A 200 6.02 -0.74 -0.48
CA SER A 200 5.97 0.63 0.03
C SER A 200 7.38 1.25 0.01
N PHE A 201 7.58 2.22 -0.88
CA PHE A 201 8.85 2.94 -1.05
C PHE A 201 9.05 4.04 -0.02
N HIS A 202 8.02 4.83 0.24
CA HIS A 202 8.08 5.90 1.23
C HIS A 202 7.81 5.34 2.62
N ASP A 203 8.46 5.94 3.62
CA ASP A 203 8.16 5.66 5.02
C ASP A 203 6.68 5.94 5.31
N SER A 204 5.97 4.92 5.78
CA SER A 204 4.59 5.03 6.23
C SER A 204 4.46 6.13 7.28
N GLY A 205 3.39 6.93 7.21
CA GLY A 205 3.21 8.05 8.12
C GLY A 205 3.71 9.41 7.60
N GLN A 206 4.51 9.43 6.51
CA GLN A 206 4.99 10.70 5.93
C GLN A 206 4.04 11.29 4.87
N SER A 207 3.16 10.49 4.28
CA SER A 207 2.28 10.92 3.18
C SER A 207 0.86 11.30 3.64
N ASN A 208 0.66 11.52 4.94
CA ASN A 208 -0.66 11.71 5.56
C ASN A 208 -0.99 13.18 5.83
N HIS A 209 -0.19 14.13 5.35
CA HIS A 209 -0.43 15.57 5.55
C HIS A 209 -1.83 16.01 5.08
N SER A 210 -2.40 15.36 4.07
CA SER A 210 -3.76 15.66 3.61
C SER A 210 -4.84 15.22 4.59
N ALA A 211 -4.54 14.32 5.53
CA ALA A 211 -5.45 13.94 6.60
C ALA A 211 -5.78 15.13 7.50
N LEU A 212 -4.80 15.99 7.79
CA LEU A 212 -4.97 17.21 8.60
C LEU A 212 -5.94 18.22 7.97
N LYS A 213 -6.21 18.10 6.67
CA LYS A 213 -7.11 19.00 5.92
C LYS A 213 -8.56 18.49 5.90
N VAL A 214 -8.82 17.29 6.41
CA VAL A 214 -10.14 16.69 6.39
C VAL A 214 -10.91 17.22 7.59
N VAL A 215 -11.82 18.16 7.33
CA VAL A 215 -12.84 18.55 8.30
C VAL A 215 -13.90 17.46 8.28
N VAL A 216 -13.81 16.52 9.23
CA VAL A 216 -14.93 15.62 9.48
C VAL A 216 -16.07 16.49 10.01
N ARG A 217 -17.04 16.77 9.12
CA ARG A 217 -18.36 17.19 9.57
C ARG A 217 -18.95 15.97 10.25
N LEU A 218 -18.69 15.84 11.56
CA LEU A 218 -19.47 14.96 12.38
C LEU A 218 -20.94 15.31 12.11
N PRO A 219 -21.81 14.33 11.81
CA PRO A 219 -23.24 14.62 11.80
C PRO A 219 -23.53 15.34 13.11
N ARG A 220 -24.19 16.52 13.03
CA ARG A 220 -24.66 17.20 14.24
C ARG A 220 -25.54 16.19 14.95
N CYS A 221 -25.01 15.54 15.97
CA CYS A 221 -25.83 15.05 17.04
C CYS A 221 -26.51 16.33 17.53
N ASP A 222 -27.82 16.44 17.34
CA ASP A 222 -28.63 17.49 17.95
C ASP A 222 -28.48 17.35 19.46
N LEU A 223 -27.39 17.90 20.00
CA LEU A 223 -27.23 18.20 21.40
C LEU A 223 -28.16 19.38 21.62
N LYS A 224 -29.43 19.07 21.89
CA LYS A 224 -30.34 20.01 22.55
C LYS A 224 -29.62 20.46 23.81
N GLY A 225 -29.17 21.70 23.81
CA GLY A 225 -28.42 22.31 24.89
C GLY A 225 -29.25 22.31 26.17
N GLY A 226 -28.81 21.52 27.15
CA GLY A 226 -29.04 21.82 28.55
C GLY A 226 -27.88 22.68 29.03
N ASN A 227 -28.15 23.94 29.35
CA ASN A 227 -27.20 24.79 30.09
C ASN A 227 -26.90 24.09 31.42
N ASN A 228 -25.73 23.46 31.54
CA ASN A 228 -24.98 23.36 32.80
C ASN A 228 -23.56 22.87 32.50
N ARG A 229 -22.58 23.63 33.01
CA ARG A 229 -21.16 23.26 33.01
C ARG A 229 -20.98 22.05 33.94
N GLY A 230 -20.42 20.96 33.43
CA GLY A 230 -20.01 19.80 34.24
C GLY A 230 -20.12 18.51 33.45
N ASP A 231 -18.96 17.90 33.18
CA ASP A 231 -18.74 16.54 32.68
C ASP A 231 -19.35 16.15 31.32
N LEU A 232 -18.52 16.23 30.27
CA LEU A 232 -18.70 15.47 29.03
C LEU A 232 -18.51 13.96 29.32
N LYS A 233 -19.53 13.30 29.86
CA LYS A 233 -19.62 11.84 29.84
C LYS A 233 -19.98 11.40 28.42
N MET A 234 -19.05 10.72 27.74
CA MET A 234 -19.36 10.03 26.49
C MET A 234 -20.51 9.04 26.69
N ASN A 235 -21.55 9.14 25.85
CA ASN A 235 -22.66 8.20 25.81
C ASN A 235 -22.13 6.75 25.59
N PRO A 236 -22.55 5.75 26.39
CA PRO A 236 -22.21 4.34 26.21
C PRO A 236 -22.38 3.82 24.78
N GLU A 237 -23.37 4.30 24.03
CA GLU A 237 -23.64 3.86 22.65
C GLU A 237 -22.54 4.27 21.67
N ALA A 238 -21.92 5.44 21.89
CA ALA A 238 -20.77 5.90 21.09
C ALA A 238 -19.52 5.06 21.35
N ARG A 239 -19.34 4.56 22.59
CA ARG A 239 -18.26 3.62 22.96
C ARG A 239 -18.45 2.26 22.32
N VAL A 240 -19.68 1.76 22.27
CA VAL A 240 -20.03 0.47 21.62
C VAL A 240 -19.78 0.52 20.11
N CYS A 241 -20.05 1.65 19.46
CA CYS A 241 -19.81 1.83 18.02
C CYS A 241 -18.30 1.84 17.68
N PHE A 242 -17.48 2.47 18.53
CA PHE A 242 -16.02 2.48 18.40
C PHE A 242 -15.41 1.09 18.59
N ILE A 243 -15.82 0.35 19.64
CA ILE A 243 -15.33 -1.00 19.92
C ILE A 243 -15.79 -2.02 18.86
N ARG A 244 -17.03 -1.93 18.37
CA ARG A 244 -17.52 -2.80 17.28
C ARG A 244 -16.75 -2.61 15.97
N ARG A 245 -16.39 -1.37 15.61
CA ARG A 245 -15.63 -1.09 14.37
C ARG A 245 -14.19 -1.61 14.44
N VAL A 246 -13.52 -1.50 15.59
CA VAL A 246 -12.16 -2.04 15.79
C VAL A 246 -12.17 -3.57 15.80
N LEU A 247 -13.16 -4.21 16.45
CA LEU A 247 -13.30 -5.66 16.47
C LEU A 247 -13.65 -6.26 15.09
N LEU A 248 -14.51 -5.60 14.31
CA LEU A 248 -14.83 -6.02 12.93
C LEU A 248 -13.61 -5.93 12.00
N LEU A 249 -12.75 -4.92 12.18
CA LEU A 249 -11.46 -4.82 11.47
C LEU A 249 -10.53 -5.97 11.86
N GLY A 250 -10.42 -6.27 13.17
CA GLY A 250 -9.65 -7.40 13.69
C GLY A 250 -10.12 -8.73 13.09
N MET A 251 -11.42 -8.99 13.07
CA MET A 251 -11.97 -10.25 12.53
C MET A 251 -11.84 -10.38 11.00
N THR A 252 -11.87 -9.27 10.25
CA THR A 252 -11.75 -9.30 8.78
C THR A 252 -10.28 -9.44 8.35
N VAL A 253 -9.34 -8.83 9.09
CA VAL A 253 -7.89 -8.96 8.87
C VAL A 253 -7.34 -10.29 9.39
N MET A 254 -7.92 -10.87 10.45
CA MET A 254 -7.47 -12.12 11.06
C MET A 254 -8.02 -13.39 10.38
N ARG A 255 -9.11 -13.33 9.60
CA ARG A 255 -9.70 -14.52 8.96
C ARG A 255 -8.74 -15.27 8.00
N PRO A 256 -7.91 -14.60 7.17
CA PRO A 256 -6.87 -15.27 6.39
C PRO A 256 -5.70 -15.79 7.25
N LEU A 257 -5.35 -15.08 8.34
CA LEU A 257 -4.27 -15.45 9.27
C LEU A 257 -4.64 -16.71 10.09
N LEU A 258 -5.89 -16.84 10.53
CA LEU A 258 -6.38 -17.98 11.30
C LEU A 258 -6.60 -19.23 10.44
N ARG A 259 -6.92 -19.09 9.14
CA ARG A 259 -7.00 -20.24 8.23
C ARG A 259 -5.63 -20.87 7.94
N GLY A 260 -4.55 -20.11 8.06
CA GLY A 260 -3.17 -20.63 7.99
C GLY A 260 -2.74 -21.38 9.25
N LEU A 261 -3.25 -20.99 10.42
CA LEU A 261 -2.93 -21.64 11.70
C LEU A 261 -3.72 -22.93 11.95
N LEU A 262 -4.93 -23.09 11.38
CA LEU A 262 -5.80 -24.23 11.67
C LEU A 262 -5.48 -25.52 10.90
N VAL A 263 -4.49 -25.50 9.99
CA VAL A 263 -4.09 -26.68 9.19
C VAL A 263 -2.88 -27.41 9.80
N VAL A 264 -2.27 -26.89 10.86
CA VAL A 264 -1.16 -27.54 11.56
C VAL A 264 -1.51 -27.67 13.04
N GLY A 265 -2.11 -28.80 13.44
CA GLY A 265 -2.35 -29.07 14.86
C GLY A 265 -3.45 -30.08 15.18
N CYS A 266 -3.51 -31.21 14.49
CA CYS A 266 -4.07 -32.42 15.11
C CYS A 266 -2.89 -33.29 15.51
N PHE A 267 -2.39 -33.15 16.74
CA PHE A 267 -1.75 -34.20 17.56
C PHE A 267 -1.26 -33.58 18.87
N GLY A 268 -1.68 -34.16 20.01
CA GLY A 268 -0.99 -34.01 21.30
C GLY A 268 -1.66 -33.10 22.32
N VAL A 269 -2.30 -33.72 23.31
CA VAL A 269 -2.81 -33.09 24.54
C VAL A 269 -1.62 -32.62 25.37
N GLY A 270 -1.54 -31.32 25.65
CA GLY A 270 -0.56 -30.75 26.57
C GLY A 270 -0.92 -29.30 26.91
N HIS A 271 -1.13 -29.02 28.20
CA HIS A 271 -1.40 -27.69 28.74
C HIS A 271 -0.33 -26.68 28.29
N LEU A 272 -0.73 -25.62 27.57
CA LEU A 272 0.11 -24.44 27.35
C LEU A 272 -0.33 -23.32 28.29
N GLN A 273 0.49 -23.02 29.28
CA GLN A 273 0.35 -21.85 30.15
C GLN A 273 1.04 -20.66 29.44
N MET A 274 0.28 -19.62 29.13
CA MET A 274 0.78 -18.43 28.46
C MET A 274 1.42 -17.51 29.52
N VAL A 275 2.76 -17.47 29.57
CA VAL A 275 3.49 -16.48 30.37
C VAL A 275 3.68 -15.25 29.49
N VAL A 276 2.99 -14.16 29.84
CA VAL A 276 3.22 -12.84 29.25
C VAL A 276 4.43 -12.24 29.95
N SER A 277 5.56 -12.15 29.24
CA SER A 277 6.72 -11.38 29.68
C SER A 277 6.48 -9.91 29.33
N GLU A 278 6.39 -9.07 30.35
CA GLU A 278 6.42 -7.62 30.22
C GLU A 278 7.88 -7.18 30.14
N ASP A 279 8.36 -6.89 28.93
CA ASP A 279 9.47 -5.94 28.75
C ASP A 279 9.41 -5.34 27.33
N PRO A 280 8.92 -4.10 27.16
CA PRO A 280 9.11 -3.34 25.94
C PRO A 280 10.44 -2.58 26.08
N PHE A 281 11.26 -2.56 25.02
CA PHE A 281 12.56 -1.85 24.90
C PHE A 281 13.83 -2.62 25.28
N GLY A 282 14.27 -3.47 24.34
CA GLY A 282 15.67 -3.86 24.20
C GLY A 282 16.12 -3.69 22.75
N PHE A 283 16.64 -2.50 22.41
CA PHE A 283 17.39 -2.28 21.17
C PHE A 283 18.79 -2.89 21.34
N LEU A 284 19.20 -3.80 20.46
CA LEU A 284 20.62 -4.03 20.21
C LEU A 284 20.85 -4.33 18.72
N PHE A 285 21.69 -3.48 18.13
CA PHE A 285 22.29 -3.67 16.81
C PHE A 285 23.32 -4.82 16.87
N TYR A 286 23.27 -5.70 15.88
CA TYR A 286 24.44 -6.34 15.27
C TYR A 286 24.19 -6.47 13.77
#